data_AF-A0A023EMN3-F1
#
_entry.id   AF-A0A023EMN3-F1
#
_cell.length_a   1.000
_cell.length_b   1.000
_cell.length_c   1.000
_cell.angle_alpha   90.00
_cell.angle_beta   90.00
_cell.angle_gamma   90.00
#
_symmetry.space_group_name_H-M   'P 1'
#
loop_
_entity.id
_entity.type
_entity.pdbx_description
1 polymer ?
#
loop_
_entity_poly.entity_id
_entity_poly.type
_entity_poly.pdbx_seq_one_letter_code
_entity_poly.pdbx_strand_id
1 'polypeptide(L)'
;MKHVCTGTAPVVRIINVNVISGGPESIAVQNCECNNHSTCVQGVGKCDKCMNWTEGQFCERCSPGSFGNATAELGCQPCDCNGHGNEALGICDSQTGECYCQDNTEGLKCEMCNRNFFGDPKGGGQCYYQCEPRGVLTNVGTEGIGSYQSHRSIRGGTEARECLWIISPYVKHGVELKNAIIQFEIEPQDMNVTCGQNAVYVYDGLPDLTGATQQKQLLAVFCSEDKSPWITEARSGHLTIHYKQGGHGQGFKAIYNVMSCSINTCKRPYVCHADKCVCPKGFAGPRCSLKIC
;
A
#
# COMPACT_ATOMS: atom_id res chain seq x y z
N MET A 1 -29.66 -46.77 40.56
CA MET A 1 -28.34 -46.16 40.31
C MET A 1 -28.41 -45.48 38.96
N LYS A 2 -28.11 -44.17 38.92
CA LYS A 2 -28.13 -43.34 37.71
C LYS A 2 -26.91 -43.69 36.84
N HIS A 3 -27.10 -43.86 35.54
CA HIS A 3 -26.07 -43.56 34.55
C HIS A 3 -26.59 -42.41 33.69
N VAL A 4 -25.90 -41.28 33.79
CA VAL A 4 -26.12 -40.07 33.01
C VAL A 4 -25.23 -40.17 31.77
N CYS A 5 -25.83 -40.17 30.59
CA CYS A 5 -25.09 -39.96 29.34
C CYS A 5 -25.14 -38.47 28.99
N THR A 6 -24.09 -37.73 29.34
CA THR A 6 -23.84 -36.38 28.81
C THR A 6 -23.20 -36.50 27.43
N GLY A 7 -24.02 -36.46 26.39
CA GLY A 7 -23.56 -36.33 25.01
C GLY A 7 -24.09 -35.04 24.42
N THR A 8 -23.31 -33.96 24.48
CA THR A 8 -23.54 -32.78 23.64
C THR A 8 -23.22 -33.20 22.21
N ALA A 9 -24.24 -33.51 21.42
CA ALA A 9 -24.09 -33.66 19.98
C ALA A 9 -23.55 -32.34 19.40
N PRO A 10 -22.57 -32.36 18.48
CA PRO A 10 -22.18 -31.16 17.78
C PRO A 10 -23.42 -30.66 17.02
N VAL A 11 -23.81 -29.40 17.26
CA VAL A 11 -24.81 -28.73 16.42
C VAL A 11 -24.16 -28.57 15.05
N VAL A 12 -24.34 -29.55 14.17
CA VAL A 12 -24.01 -29.43 12.76
C VAL A 12 -24.95 -28.37 12.22
N ARG A 13 -24.44 -27.14 12.03
CA ARG A 13 -25.16 -26.15 11.23
C ARG A 13 -25.22 -26.72 9.83
N ILE A 14 -26.36 -27.24 9.43
CA ILE A 14 -26.60 -27.64 8.05
C ILE A 14 -26.69 -26.35 7.26
N ILE A 15 -25.56 -25.96 6.66
CA ILE A 15 -25.51 -24.91 5.65
C ILE A 15 -26.34 -25.45 4.46
N ASN A 16 -27.09 -24.60 3.75
CA ASN A 16 -28.00 -24.93 2.64
C ASN A 16 -29.42 -25.44 2.92
N VAL A 17 -29.94 -25.36 4.14
CA VAL A 17 -31.33 -25.78 4.38
C VAL A 17 -32.16 -24.77 5.14
N ASN A 18 -33.45 -24.74 4.81
CA ASN A 18 -34.46 -24.04 5.60
C ASN A 18 -35.33 -25.06 6.34
N VAL A 19 -35.55 -24.83 7.63
CA VAL A 19 -36.42 -25.64 8.47
C VAL A 19 -37.80 -25.00 8.47
N ILE A 20 -38.74 -25.61 7.75
CA ILE A 20 -40.04 -25.00 7.41
C ILE A 20 -41.16 -25.42 8.37
N SER A 21 -41.02 -26.58 9.04
CA SER A 21 -41.84 -27.06 10.16
C SER A 21 -41.50 -28.51 10.50
N GLY A 22 -41.73 -28.92 11.74
CA GLY A 22 -41.63 -30.32 12.14
C GLY A 22 -42.23 -30.58 13.52
N GLY A 23 -43.14 -31.56 13.59
CA GLY A 23 -43.56 -32.16 14.86
C GLY A 23 -42.44 -33.05 15.43
N PRO A 24 -42.64 -33.70 16.59
CA PRO A 24 -41.62 -34.52 17.25
C PRO A 24 -41.09 -35.71 16.42
N GLU A 25 -41.69 -36.01 15.26
CA GLU A 25 -41.37 -37.18 14.43
C GLU A 25 -40.90 -36.87 12.99
N SER A 26 -40.94 -35.62 12.50
CA SER A 26 -40.46 -35.29 11.15
C SER A 26 -40.06 -33.82 11.00
N ILE A 27 -38.85 -33.57 10.48
CA ILE A 27 -38.37 -32.23 10.12
C ILE A 27 -38.45 -32.12 8.59
N ALA A 28 -39.28 -31.23 8.07
CA ALA A 28 -39.25 -30.89 6.65
C ALA A 28 -38.04 -29.99 6.37
N VAL A 29 -37.13 -30.47 5.54
CA VAL A 29 -35.89 -29.78 5.19
C VAL A 29 -35.93 -29.45 3.70
N GLN A 30 -35.92 -28.16 3.35
CA GLN A 30 -35.85 -27.74 1.95
C GLN A 30 -34.46 -27.27 1.59
N ASN A 31 -33.96 -27.71 0.44
CA ASN A 31 -32.69 -27.22 -0.12
C ASN A 31 -32.82 -25.74 -0.46
N CYS A 32 -31.88 -24.93 0.02
CA CYS A 32 -31.86 -23.50 -0.18
C CYS A 32 -31.43 -23.06 -1.57
N GLU A 33 -30.83 -23.95 -2.36
CA GLU A 33 -30.21 -23.63 -3.65
C GLU A 33 -29.07 -22.60 -3.51
N CYS A 34 -28.34 -22.61 -2.39
CA CYS A 34 -27.25 -21.69 -2.09
C CYS A 34 -25.86 -22.34 -2.21
N ASN A 35 -25.70 -23.34 -3.08
CA ASN A 35 -24.46 -24.08 -3.31
C ASN A 35 -23.74 -24.57 -2.04
N ASN A 36 -24.49 -24.82 -0.97
CA ASN A 36 -23.95 -25.20 0.34
C ASN A 36 -23.14 -24.13 1.09
N HIS A 37 -23.38 -22.86 0.78
CA HIS A 37 -22.64 -21.73 1.37
C HIS A 37 -23.51 -20.72 2.12
N SER A 38 -24.82 -20.90 2.19
CA SER A 38 -25.71 -20.03 2.99
C SER A 38 -26.91 -20.80 3.53
N THR A 39 -27.54 -20.26 4.56
CA THR A 39 -28.94 -20.57 4.92
C THR A 39 -29.89 -19.73 4.07
N CYS A 40 -31.19 -20.00 4.13
CA CYS A 40 -32.21 -19.26 3.39
C CYS A 40 -33.49 -19.08 4.22
N VAL A 41 -33.38 -18.47 5.40
CA VAL A 41 -34.50 -18.23 6.32
C VAL A 41 -35.61 -17.42 5.64
N GLN A 42 -35.25 -16.53 4.71
CA GLN A 42 -36.20 -15.71 3.95
C GLN A 42 -36.94 -16.47 2.83
N GLY A 43 -36.59 -17.74 2.58
CA GLY A 43 -37.19 -18.59 1.55
C GLY A 43 -36.15 -19.20 0.59
N VAL A 44 -36.49 -20.32 -0.02
CA VAL A 44 -35.66 -21.00 -1.03
C VAL A 44 -35.24 -20.03 -2.15
N GLY A 45 -33.98 -20.11 -2.58
CA GLY A 45 -33.42 -19.21 -3.60
C GLY A 45 -33.11 -17.79 -3.10
N LYS A 46 -33.25 -17.53 -1.80
CA LYS A 46 -32.83 -16.29 -1.14
C LYS A 46 -31.79 -16.59 -0.06
N CYS A 47 -30.54 -16.60 -0.46
CA CYS A 47 -29.42 -16.86 0.44
C CYS A 47 -29.24 -15.69 1.42
N ASP A 48 -29.24 -15.99 2.73
CA ASP A 48 -29.13 -14.98 3.78
C ASP A 48 -27.75 -14.29 3.81
N LYS A 49 -26.67 -15.09 3.82
CA LYS A 49 -25.29 -14.63 3.79
C LYS A 49 -24.38 -15.73 3.27
N CYS A 50 -23.76 -15.51 2.12
CA CYS A 50 -22.76 -16.42 1.57
C CYS A 50 -21.52 -16.49 2.48
N MET A 51 -21.08 -17.72 2.72
CA MET A 51 -19.94 -18.07 3.57
C MET A 51 -18.80 -18.64 2.70
N ASN A 52 -17.67 -19.01 3.30
CA ASN A 52 -16.55 -19.67 2.62
C ASN A 52 -16.02 -18.90 1.40
N TRP A 53 -15.94 -17.57 1.51
CA TRP A 53 -15.48 -16.68 0.44
C TRP A 53 -16.33 -16.75 -0.84
N THR A 54 -17.60 -17.14 -0.73
CA THR A 54 -18.53 -17.11 -1.87
C THR A 54 -19.40 -15.87 -1.87
N GLU A 55 -19.86 -15.49 -3.04
CA GLU A 55 -20.85 -14.44 -3.25
C GLU A 55 -21.76 -14.83 -4.43
N GLY A 56 -22.66 -13.92 -4.79
CA GLY A 56 -23.68 -14.15 -5.80
C GLY A 56 -25.03 -14.43 -5.16
N GLN A 57 -26.07 -14.54 -5.99
CA GLN A 57 -27.43 -14.74 -5.50
C GLN A 57 -27.59 -16.12 -4.84
N PHE A 58 -26.84 -17.09 -5.34
CA PHE A 58 -26.87 -18.49 -4.95
C PHE A 58 -25.52 -18.94 -4.37
N CYS A 59 -24.63 -18.00 -4.02
CA CYS A 59 -23.28 -18.28 -3.55
C CYS A 59 -22.45 -19.12 -4.57
N GLU A 60 -22.66 -18.84 -5.85
CA GLU A 60 -22.17 -19.62 -6.99
C GLU A 60 -20.78 -19.22 -7.49
N ARG A 61 -20.21 -18.14 -6.94
CA ARG A 61 -18.90 -17.61 -7.36
C ARG A 61 -18.07 -17.18 -6.16
N CYS A 62 -16.76 -17.04 -6.36
CA CYS A 62 -15.85 -16.55 -5.34
C CYS A 62 -15.97 -15.02 -5.17
N SER A 63 -15.89 -14.56 -3.92
CA SER A 63 -15.91 -13.14 -3.56
C SER A 63 -14.62 -12.43 -3.97
N PRO A 64 -14.62 -11.10 -4.15
CA PRO A 64 -13.39 -10.33 -4.29
C PRO A 64 -12.39 -10.65 -3.16
N GLY A 65 -11.11 -10.80 -3.51
CA GLY A 65 -10.10 -11.30 -2.57
C GLY A 65 -10.05 -12.82 -2.40
N SER A 66 -10.74 -13.57 -3.26
CA SER A 66 -10.64 -15.03 -3.32
C SER A 66 -10.73 -15.56 -4.76
N PHE A 67 -10.24 -16.78 -4.98
CA PHE A 67 -10.19 -17.43 -6.28
C PHE A 67 -10.60 -18.91 -6.19
N GLY A 68 -10.90 -19.52 -7.33
CA GLY A 68 -11.22 -20.94 -7.45
C GLY A 68 -12.64 -21.17 -7.97
N ASN A 69 -13.26 -22.25 -7.51
CA ASN A 69 -14.60 -22.63 -7.95
C ASN A 69 -15.47 -22.93 -6.72
N ALA A 70 -16.48 -22.07 -6.49
CA ALA A 70 -17.39 -22.16 -5.36
C ALA A 70 -18.15 -23.49 -5.28
N THR A 71 -18.36 -24.19 -6.40
CA THR A 71 -19.10 -25.46 -6.43
C THR A 71 -18.21 -26.70 -6.46
N ALA A 72 -16.89 -26.52 -6.52
CA ALA A 72 -15.93 -27.62 -6.46
C ALA A 72 -15.61 -27.98 -5.01
N GLU A 73 -15.05 -29.18 -4.78
CA GLU A 73 -14.67 -29.66 -3.45
C GLU A 73 -13.66 -28.74 -2.74
N LEU A 74 -12.71 -28.18 -3.49
CA LEU A 74 -11.71 -27.25 -2.96
C LEU A 74 -12.31 -25.87 -2.62
N GLY A 75 -13.46 -25.53 -3.20
CA GLY A 75 -14.16 -24.27 -2.99
C GLY A 75 -13.36 -23.04 -3.41
N CYS A 76 -13.71 -21.90 -2.79
CA CYS A 76 -12.99 -20.64 -2.94
C CYS A 76 -11.88 -20.53 -1.89
N GLN A 77 -10.72 -20.05 -2.33
CA GLN A 77 -9.55 -19.83 -1.50
C GLN A 77 -9.19 -18.35 -1.45
N PRO A 78 -8.77 -17.80 -0.29
CA PRO A 78 -8.34 -16.40 -0.22
C PRO A 78 -7.10 -16.17 -1.10
N CYS A 79 -7.03 -14.99 -1.73
CA CYS A 79 -5.84 -14.55 -2.44
C CYS A 79 -4.66 -14.41 -1.46
N ASP A 80 -3.47 -14.81 -1.90
CA ASP A 80 -2.22 -14.66 -1.13
C ASP A 80 -1.27 -13.73 -1.89
N CYS A 81 -1.53 -12.43 -1.79
CA CYS A 81 -0.81 -11.39 -2.54
C CYS A 81 0.22 -10.64 -1.71
N ASN A 82 0.70 -11.24 -0.62
CA ASN A 82 1.67 -10.62 0.30
C ASN A 82 1.28 -9.22 0.81
N GLY A 83 -0.02 -8.89 0.85
CA GLY A 83 -0.50 -7.56 1.25
C GLY A 83 -0.47 -6.49 0.15
N HIS A 84 -0.05 -6.84 -1.07
CA HIS A 84 0.14 -5.91 -2.20
C HIS A 84 -0.81 -6.17 -3.37
N GLY A 85 -1.96 -6.79 -3.12
CA GLY A 85 -2.99 -6.98 -4.14
C GLY A 85 -3.85 -5.71 -4.30
N ASN A 86 -4.09 -5.32 -5.55
CA ASN A 86 -4.87 -4.13 -5.89
C ASN A 86 -6.37 -4.37 -5.69
N GLU A 87 -6.94 -3.80 -4.62
CA GLU A 87 -8.36 -3.92 -4.30
C GLU A 87 -9.28 -3.42 -5.41
N ALA A 88 -8.89 -2.37 -6.15
CA ALA A 88 -9.70 -1.82 -7.24
C ALA A 88 -9.80 -2.76 -8.45
N LEU A 89 -8.88 -3.73 -8.56
CA LEU A 89 -8.90 -4.79 -9.57
C LEU A 89 -9.38 -6.15 -9.02
N GLY A 90 -9.75 -6.22 -7.73
CA GLY A 90 -10.23 -7.46 -7.10
C GLY A 90 -9.17 -8.28 -6.36
N ILE A 91 -7.98 -7.71 -6.11
CA ILE A 91 -6.82 -8.31 -5.40
C ILE A 91 -6.09 -9.39 -6.22
N CYS A 92 -6.79 -10.40 -6.72
CA CYS A 92 -6.25 -11.43 -7.61
C CYS A 92 -7.27 -11.90 -8.64
N ASP A 93 -6.80 -12.58 -9.67
CA ASP A 93 -7.64 -13.23 -10.67
C ASP A 93 -8.50 -14.32 -10.01
N SER A 94 -9.82 -14.22 -10.17
CA SER A 94 -10.79 -15.10 -9.52
C SER A 94 -10.70 -16.58 -9.94
N GLN A 95 -9.98 -16.91 -11.02
CA GLN A 95 -9.80 -18.29 -11.48
C GLN A 95 -8.41 -18.82 -11.14
N THR A 96 -7.36 -18.05 -11.40
CA THR A 96 -5.97 -18.51 -11.25
C THR A 96 -5.37 -18.22 -9.88
N GLY A 97 -5.88 -17.20 -9.18
CA GLY A 97 -5.29 -16.69 -7.95
C GLY A 97 -4.08 -15.79 -8.16
N GLU A 98 -3.74 -15.45 -9.41
CA GLU A 98 -2.62 -14.56 -9.73
C GLU A 98 -2.94 -13.12 -9.31
N CYS A 99 -2.04 -12.50 -8.57
CA CYS A 99 -2.27 -11.22 -7.93
C CYS A 99 -2.14 -10.04 -8.89
N TYR A 100 -3.03 -9.06 -8.74
CA TYR A 100 -2.90 -7.77 -9.39
C TYR A 100 -2.02 -6.86 -8.54
N CYS A 101 -0.70 -6.92 -8.72
CA CYS A 101 0.25 -6.26 -7.82
C CYS A 101 0.20 -4.72 -7.87
N GLN A 102 0.44 -4.10 -6.71
CA GLN A 102 0.65 -2.66 -6.52
C GLN A 102 1.90 -2.40 -5.66
N ASP A 103 2.12 -1.17 -5.19
CA ASP A 103 3.22 -0.82 -4.27
C ASP A 103 4.63 -1.14 -4.79
N ASN A 104 4.79 -1.08 -6.12
CA ASN A 104 6.02 -1.43 -6.82
C ASN A 104 6.49 -2.88 -6.60
N THR A 105 5.54 -3.82 -6.56
CA THR A 105 5.79 -5.26 -6.46
C THR A 105 5.44 -6.01 -7.75
N GLU A 106 6.06 -7.17 -7.94
CA GLU A 106 5.84 -8.12 -9.03
C GLU A 106 5.93 -9.58 -8.55
N GLY A 107 5.63 -10.51 -9.46
CA GLY A 107 5.51 -11.93 -9.16
C GLY A 107 4.04 -12.37 -9.07
N LEU A 108 3.80 -13.69 -9.06
CA LEU A 108 2.43 -14.24 -9.04
C LEU A 108 1.68 -13.89 -7.76
N LYS A 109 2.42 -13.63 -6.68
CA LYS A 109 1.93 -13.31 -5.34
C LYS A 109 2.45 -11.97 -4.83
N CYS A 110 3.00 -11.14 -5.71
CA CYS A 110 3.64 -9.87 -5.34
C CYS A 110 4.80 -10.03 -4.36
N GLU A 111 5.57 -11.11 -4.50
CA GLU A 111 6.63 -11.53 -3.59
C GLU A 111 8.01 -10.92 -3.91
N MET A 112 8.10 -10.14 -4.98
CA MET A 112 9.34 -9.46 -5.42
C MET A 112 9.10 -7.97 -5.63
N CYS A 113 10.15 -7.17 -5.46
CA CYS A 113 10.10 -5.76 -5.85
C CYS A 113 10.27 -5.63 -7.37
N ASN A 114 9.57 -4.65 -7.95
CA ASN A 114 9.73 -4.27 -9.35
C ASN A 114 11.19 -3.94 -9.67
N ARG A 115 11.53 -4.04 -10.96
CA ARG A 115 12.82 -3.56 -11.47
C ARG A 115 13.15 -2.14 -10.97
N ASN A 116 14.39 -1.96 -10.53
CA ASN A 116 14.95 -0.74 -9.92
C ASN A 116 14.46 -0.45 -8.49
N PHE A 117 13.64 -1.33 -7.91
CA PHE A 117 13.32 -1.31 -6.50
C PHE A 117 14.06 -2.43 -5.76
N PHE A 118 14.29 -2.24 -4.48
CA PHE A 118 14.87 -3.23 -3.58
C PHE A 118 14.08 -3.29 -2.26
N GLY A 119 14.19 -4.40 -1.54
CA GLY A 119 13.48 -4.62 -0.28
C GLY A 119 12.97 -6.06 -0.18
N ASP A 120 12.14 -6.30 0.83
CA ASP A 120 11.36 -7.54 0.97
C ASP A 120 9.89 -7.16 1.06
N PRO A 121 9.05 -7.41 0.03
CA PRO A 121 7.64 -7.06 0.04
C PRO A 121 6.76 -8.08 0.77
N LYS A 122 7.31 -9.21 1.21
CA LYS A 122 6.46 -10.25 1.83
C LYS A 122 5.84 -9.77 3.13
N GLY A 123 4.56 -10.09 3.33
CA GLY A 123 3.80 -9.69 4.52
C GLY A 123 3.53 -8.19 4.62
N GLY A 124 3.39 -7.48 3.49
CA GLY A 124 3.15 -6.04 3.44
C GLY A 124 4.43 -5.22 3.57
N GLY A 125 5.58 -5.80 3.25
CA GLY A 125 6.87 -5.12 3.33
C GLY A 125 7.03 -4.08 2.22
N GLN A 126 8.01 -3.19 2.37
CA GLN A 126 8.14 -2.03 1.47
C GLN A 126 9.25 -2.24 0.43
N CYS A 127 8.94 -1.90 -0.81
CA CYS A 127 9.92 -1.73 -1.89
C CYS A 127 10.39 -0.27 -1.97
N TYR A 128 11.70 -0.09 -2.16
CA TYR A 128 12.38 1.21 -2.19
C TYR A 128 13.06 1.42 -3.54
N TYR A 129 12.79 2.54 -4.19
CA TYR A 129 13.48 2.91 -5.43
C TYR A 129 14.96 3.14 -5.14
N GLN A 130 15.80 2.42 -5.88
CA GLN A 130 17.24 2.38 -5.64
C GLN A 130 17.93 3.72 -5.97
N CYS A 131 19.20 3.82 -5.60
CA CYS A 131 20.05 4.94 -5.99
C CYS A 131 20.30 4.94 -7.50
N GLU A 132 19.95 6.05 -8.15
CA GLU A 132 20.20 6.32 -9.56
C GLU A 132 20.94 7.67 -9.69
N PRO A 133 21.83 7.85 -10.69
CA PRO A 133 22.47 9.15 -10.93
C PRO A 133 21.46 10.27 -11.17
N ARG A 134 20.29 9.92 -11.70
CA ARG A 134 19.16 10.81 -11.94
C ARG A 134 17.86 10.01 -12.03
N GLY A 135 17.30 9.65 -10.89
CA GLY A 135 15.98 9.01 -10.79
C GLY A 135 14.86 10.06 -10.82
N VAL A 136 13.94 9.96 -11.78
CA VAL A 136 12.74 10.80 -11.83
C VAL A 136 11.53 9.95 -11.45
N LEU A 137 10.88 10.32 -10.36
CA LEU A 137 9.72 9.63 -9.81
C LEU A 137 8.47 10.48 -10.05
N THR A 138 7.51 9.93 -10.77
CA THR A 138 6.30 10.65 -11.21
C THR A 138 5.02 10.13 -10.60
N ASN A 139 5.12 9.03 -9.82
CA ASN A 139 3.98 8.38 -9.22
C ASN A 139 3.35 9.28 -8.15
N VAL A 140 2.05 9.04 -7.97
CA VAL A 140 1.21 9.72 -6.99
C VAL A 140 0.88 8.71 -5.91
N GLY A 141 1.02 9.14 -4.65
CA GLY A 141 0.76 8.31 -3.47
C GLY A 141 2.01 8.17 -2.63
N THR A 142 2.09 7.06 -1.91
CA THR A 142 3.19 6.72 -1.02
C THR A 142 4.20 5.84 -1.75
N GLU A 143 5.48 6.21 -1.71
CA GLU A 143 6.56 5.36 -2.24
C GLU A 143 7.80 5.41 -1.38
N GLY A 144 8.56 4.30 -1.38
CA GLY A 144 9.87 4.21 -0.75
C GLY A 144 11.00 4.62 -1.69
N ILE A 145 12.02 5.27 -1.15
CA ILE A 145 13.33 5.45 -1.80
C ILE A 145 14.44 5.02 -0.84
N GLY A 146 15.60 4.61 -1.36
CA GLY A 146 16.71 4.29 -0.50
C GLY A 146 18.03 4.09 -1.22
N SER A 147 19.11 4.12 -0.44
CA SER A 147 20.48 4.12 -0.96
C SER A 147 21.23 2.80 -0.74
N TYR A 148 20.60 1.77 -0.18
CA TYR A 148 21.28 0.50 0.08
C TYR A 148 21.59 -0.31 -1.19
N GLN A 149 20.89 -0.01 -2.28
CA GLN A 149 21.16 -0.55 -3.61
C GLN A 149 21.34 0.61 -4.59
N SER A 150 22.21 0.41 -5.57
CA SER A 150 22.48 1.39 -6.63
C SER A 150 22.36 0.77 -8.00
N HIS A 151 21.98 1.58 -8.97
CA HIS A 151 21.98 1.19 -10.38
C HIS A 151 23.34 0.69 -10.83
N ARG A 152 23.32 -0.43 -11.56
CA ARG A 152 24.49 -0.94 -12.25
C ARG A 152 24.26 -0.88 -13.75
N SER A 153 25.10 -0.13 -14.45
CA SER A 153 25.04 -0.03 -15.91
C SER A 153 25.22 -1.40 -16.55
N ILE A 154 24.30 -1.77 -17.45
CA ILE A 154 24.25 -3.06 -18.17
C ILE A 154 25.56 -3.35 -18.92
N ARG A 155 26.33 -2.32 -19.30
CA ARG A 155 27.62 -2.46 -20.00
C ARG A 155 28.83 -2.70 -19.08
N GLY A 156 28.60 -3.08 -17.82
CA GLY A 156 29.67 -3.29 -16.84
C GLY A 156 30.25 -2.00 -16.28
N GLY A 157 29.45 -0.93 -16.22
CA GLY A 157 29.87 0.35 -15.64
C GLY A 157 29.92 0.33 -14.10
N THR A 158 30.58 1.34 -13.54
CA THR A 158 30.64 1.58 -12.08
C THR A 158 29.25 1.89 -11.53
N GLU A 159 28.98 1.40 -10.32
CA GLU A 159 27.78 1.73 -9.56
C GLU A 159 27.63 3.25 -9.36
N ALA A 160 26.38 3.72 -9.35
CA ALA A 160 26.07 5.13 -9.09
C ALA A 160 26.58 5.54 -7.70
N ARG A 161 27.43 6.58 -7.66
CA ARG A 161 28.01 7.10 -6.40
C ARG A 161 27.41 8.43 -5.96
N GLU A 162 26.68 9.10 -6.84
CA GLU A 162 25.84 10.24 -6.51
C GLU A 162 24.42 9.84 -6.87
N CYS A 163 23.55 9.90 -5.87
CA CYS A 163 22.15 9.56 -5.97
C CYS A 163 21.34 10.85 -6.03
N LEU A 164 20.46 10.96 -7.01
CA LEU A 164 19.56 12.09 -7.16
C LEU A 164 18.15 11.58 -7.46
N TRP A 165 17.25 11.75 -6.48
CA TRP A 165 15.82 11.46 -6.65
C TRP A 165 15.07 12.77 -6.86
N ILE A 166 14.39 12.88 -8.00
CA ILE A 166 13.57 14.02 -8.40
C ILE A 166 12.12 13.56 -8.40
N ILE A 167 11.36 13.94 -7.39
CA ILE A 167 9.94 13.63 -7.29
C ILE A 167 9.18 14.77 -7.96
N SER A 168 8.51 14.43 -9.06
CA SER A 168 7.78 15.34 -9.91
C SER A 168 6.47 14.68 -10.33
N PRO A 169 5.43 14.73 -9.50
CA PRO A 169 4.21 13.96 -9.70
C PRO A 169 3.34 14.52 -10.83
N TYR A 170 2.85 13.63 -11.69
CA TYR A 170 1.91 13.95 -12.76
C TYR A 170 0.68 13.03 -12.67
N VAL A 171 -0.49 13.53 -13.06
CA VAL A 171 -1.67 12.67 -13.24
C VAL A 171 -1.64 11.99 -14.60
N LYS A 172 -2.47 10.95 -14.76
CA LYS A 172 -2.75 10.35 -16.07
C LYS A 172 -3.13 11.46 -17.05
N HIS A 173 -2.49 11.48 -18.22
CA HIS A 173 -2.55 12.53 -19.26
C HIS A 173 -1.49 13.65 -19.12
N GLY A 174 -0.51 13.50 -18.22
CA GLY A 174 0.70 14.35 -18.19
C GLY A 174 0.48 15.73 -17.58
N VAL A 175 -0.62 15.94 -16.86
CA VAL A 175 -0.86 17.19 -16.14
C VAL A 175 -0.06 17.18 -14.83
N GLU A 176 0.77 18.19 -14.66
CA GLU A 176 1.64 18.36 -13.49
C GLU A 176 0.87 18.79 -12.25
N LEU A 177 1.17 18.19 -11.11
CA LEU A 177 0.55 18.56 -9.84
C LEU A 177 1.33 19.69 -9.14
N LYS A 178 1.33 20.88 -9.73
CA LYS A 178 2.08 22.06 -9.25
C LYS A 178 1.75 22.51 -7.81
N ASN A 179 0.55 22.17 -7.32
CA ASN A 179 0.09 22.51 -5.96
C ASN A 179 0.21 21.33 -4.98
N ALA A 180 0.81 20.21 -5.39
CA ALA A 180 0.98 19.07 -4.50
C ALA A 180 1.94 19.40 -3.35
N ILE A 181 1.63 18.83 -2.18
CA ILE A 181 2.58 18.74 -1.08
C ILE A 181 3.24 17.38 -1.15
N ILE A 182 4.57 17.36 -1.11
CA ILE A 182 5.35 16.13 -1.04
C ILE A 182 5.93 16.05 0.37
N GLN A 183 5.37 15.18 1.20
CA GLN A 183 5.89 14.90 2.53
C GLN A 183 6.97 13.83 2.42
N PHE A 184 8.11 14.04 3.07
CA PHE A 184 9.25 13.13 3.07
C PHE A 184 9.62 12.79 4.51
N GLU A 185 9.80 11.51 4.78
CA GLU A 185 10.06 10.97 6.11
C GLU A 185 11.12 9.88 6.05
N ILE A 186 11.97 9.86 7.07
CA ILE A 186 12.96 8.81 7.31
C ILE A 186 12.70 8.27 8.71
N GLU A 187 12.61 6.95 8.88
CA GLU A 187 12.58 6.41 10.23
C GLU A 187 14.00 6.36 10.82
N PRO A 188 14.22 6.70 12.11
CA PRO A 188 15.57 6.74 12.68
C PRO A 188 16.34 5.42 12.55
N GLN A 189 15.66 4.27 12.69
CA GLN A 189 16.23 2.93 12.50
C GLN A 189 16.71 2.65 11.07
N ASP A 190 16.17 3.39 10.10
CA ASP A 190 16.44 3.25 8.69
C ASP A 190 17.54 4.20 8.21
N MET A 191 18.23 4.90 9.12
CA MET A 191 19.35 5.80 8.84
C MET A 191 20.65 5.25 9.42
N ASN A 192 21.57 4.88 8.53
CA ASN A 192 22.94 4.51 8.88
C ASN A 192 23.96 5.40 8.15
N VAL A 193 23.97 6.69 8.49
CA VAL A 193 24.86 7.69 7.90
C VAL A 193 25.38 8.60 9.01
N THR A 194 26.66 8.48 9.35
CA THR A 194 27.31 9.34 10.34
C THR A 194 27.42 10.78 9.84
N CYS A 195 26.91 11.76 10.59
CA CYS A 195 26.85 13.17 10.20
C CYS A 195 28.21 13.77 9.80
N GLY A 196 29.30 13.32 10.44
CA GLY A 196 30.66 13.78 10.14
C GLY A 196 31.23 13.25 8.82
N GLN A 197 30.59 12.25 8.22
CA GLN A 197 31.04 11.63 6.97
C GLN A 197 30.16 12.04 5.80
N ASN A 198 28.84 12.08 6.02
CA ASN A 198 27.86 12.32 4.95
C ASN A 198 26.49 12.69 5.53
N ALA A 199 25.55 13.08 4.66
CA ALA A 199 24.17 13.36 5.04
C ALA A 199 23.24 13.24 3.82
N VAL A 200 21.94 13.11 4.09
CA VAL A 200 20.86 13.16 3.10
C VAL A 200 20.35 14.59 3.00
N TYR A 201 20.42 15.18 1.81
CA TYR A 201 20.02 16.56 1.58
C TYR A 201 18.68 16.61 0.87
N VAL A 202 17.73 17.37 1.41
CA VAL A 202 16.35 17.45 0.90
C VAL A 202 16.03 18.89 0.52
N TYR A 203 15.59 19.10 -0.72
CA TYR A 203 15.33 20.43 -1.29
C TYR A 203 13.89 20.54 -1.81
N ASP A 204 13.26 21.69 -1.57
CA ASP A 204 12.01 22.08 -2.23
C ASP A 204 12.34 22.61 -3.64
N GLY A 205 11.73 22.02 -4.66
CA GLY A 205 11.91 22.39 -6.06
C GLY A 205 12.72 21.39 -6.89
N LEU A 206 12.81 21.69 -8.19
CA LEU A 206 13.60 20.93 -9.16
C LEU A 206 15.09 21.29 -9.09
N PRO A 207 15.99 20.39 -9.51
CA PRO A 207 17.38 20.75 -9.67
C PRO A 207 17.55 21.75 -10.83
N ASP A 208 18.28 22.86 -10.63
CA ASP A 208 18.74 23.72 -11.71
C ASP A 208 19.69 22.93 -12.62
N LEU A 209 19.28 22.79 -13.88
CA LEU A 209 20.02 22.10 -14.93
C LEU A 209 20.59 23.09 -15.96
N THR A 210 20.32 24.38 -15.78
CA THR A 210 20.55 25.44 -16.76
C THR A 210 21.48 26.53 -16.25
N GLY A 211 21.86 26.51 -14.96
CA GLY A 211 22.61 27.58 -14.32
C GLY A 211 21.77 28.85 -14.11
N ALA A 212 20.46 28.77 -14.33
CA ALA A 212 19.53 29.85 -14.09
C ALA A 212 19.02 29.72 -12.66
N THR A 213 19.00 30.84 -11.92
CA THR A 213 18.59 30.93 -10.52
C THR A 213 17.13 30.51 -10.29
N GLN A 214 16.84 29.21 -10.35
CA GLN A 214 15.72 28.62 -9.61
C GLN A 214 16.17 28.44 -8.18
N GLN A 215 15.54 29.20 -7.28
CA GLN A 215 15.88 29.24 -5.86
C GLN A 215 15.45 27.92 -5.21
N LYS A 216 16.31 26.90 -5.25
CA LYS A 216 16.14 25.68 -4.46
C LYS A 216 16.21 26.06 -2.99
N GLN A 217 15.21 25.68 -2.22
CA GLN A 217 15.25 25.86 -0.78
C GLN A 217 15.69 24.56 -0.13
N LEU A 218 16.83 24.56 0.56
CA LEU A 218 17.22 23.45 1.42
C LEU A 218 16.19 23.35 2.56
N LEU A 219 15.49 22.23 2.63
CA LEU A 219 14.47 21.97 3.63
C LEU A 219 15.04 21.28 4.87
N ALA A 220 15.89 20.27 4.66
CA ALA A 220 16.44 19.45 5.73
C ALA A 220 17.75 18.77 5.31
N VAL A 221 18.55 18.41 6.31
CA VAL A 221 19.76 17.60 6.19
C VAL A 221 19.70 16.52 7.25
N PHE A 222 19.59 15.25 6.85
CA PHE A 222 19.43 14.12 7.77
C PHE A 222 20.69 13.25 7.87
N CYS A 223 20.98 12.78 9.08
CA CYS A 223 22.05 11.84 9.40
C CYS A 223 21.76 11.20 10.77
N SER A 224 22.47 10.15 11.14
CA SER A 224 22.15 9.30 12.30
C SER A 224 22.14 10.03 13.65
N GLU A 225 23.01 11.02 13.85
CA GLU A 225 23.08 11.79 15.09
C GLU A 225 22.16 13.02 15.10
N ASP A 226 21.37 13.24 14.04
CA ASP A 226 20.46 14.36 13.93
C ASP A 226 19.31 14.25 14.96
N LYS A 227 18.96 15.39 15.54
CA LYS A 227 17.83 15.54 16.48
C LYS A 227 16.64 16.24 15.85
N SER A 228 16.74 16.60 14.57
CA SER A 228 15.67 17.24 13.83
C SER A 228 14.45 16.31 13.73
N PRO A 229 13.25 16.86 13.53
CA PRO A 229 12.11 16.05 13.15
C PRO A 229 12.47 15.32 11.84
N TRP A 230 12.38 13.99 11.83
CA TRP A 230 12.73 13.13 10.70
C TRP A 230 11.74 13.19 9.53
N ILE A 231 11.11 14.35 9.35
CA ILE A 231 10.02 14.61 8.44
C ILE A 231 10.08 16.05 7.93
N THR A 232 9.85 16.25 6.63
CA THR A 232 9.78 17.57 6.02
C THR A 232 8.76 17.59 4.87
N GLU A 233 8.42 18.78 4.37
CA GLU A 233 7.43 18.96 3.31
C GLU A 233 7.91 19.94 2.25
N ALA A 234 7.91 19.49 1.00
CA ALA A 234 8.05 20.37 -0.15
C ALA A 234 6.68 20.87 -0.62
N ARG A 235 6.60 22.17 -0.94
CA ARG A 235 5.35 22.86 -1.30
C ARG A 235 5.39 23.50 -2.69
N SER A 236 6.50 23.37 -3.42
CA SER A 236 6.61 23.82 -4.82
C SER A 236 5.98 22.85 -5.84
N GLY A 237 5.48 21.69 -5.39
CA GLY A 237 5.05 20.59 -6.25
C GLY A 237 6.19 19.66 -6.66
N HIS A 238 7.45 19.97 -6.30
CA HIS A 238 8.62 19.14 -6.59
C HIS A 238 9.49 18.95 -5.35
N LEU A 239 10.09 17.78 -5.24
CA LEU A 239 11.05 17.46 -4.17
C LEU A 239 12.30 16.84 -4.78
N THR A 240 13.46 17.36 -4.39
CA THR A 240 14.75 16.81 -4.82
C THR A 240 15.51 16.29 -3.60
N ILE A 241 15.91 15.03 -3.64
CA ILE A 241 16.75 14.39 -2.62
C ILE A 241 18.11 14.08 -3.24
N HIS A 242 19.16 14.44 -2.54
CA HIS A 242 20.54 14.17 -2.95
C HIS A 242 21.30 13.44 -1.84
N TYR A 243 22.01 12.39 -2.22
CA TYR A 243 22.86 11.62 -1.32
C TYR A 243 24.08 11.11 -2.08
N LYS A 244 25.26 11.19 -1.47
CA LYS A 244 26.47 10.55 -2.01
C LYS A 244 26.55 9.14 -1.44
N GLN A 245 26.74 8.14 -2.27
CA GLN A 245 26.81 6.76 -1.80
C GLN A 245 27.95 6.61 -0.78
N GLY A 246 27.60 6.11 0.41
CA GLY A 246 28.54 5.89 1.51
C GLY A 246 29.36 4.60 1.36
N GLY A 247 30.07 4.24 2.41
CA GLY A 247 30.74 2.94 2.52
C GLY A 247 29.75 1.77 2.55
N HIS A 248 30.26 0.54 2.52
CA HIS A 248 29.43 -0.66 2.57
C HIS A 248 28.54 -0.67 3.83
N GLY A 249 27.23 -0.86 3.64
CA GLY A 249 26.24 -0.84 4.72
C GLY A 249 25.81 0.55 5.19
N GLN A 250 26.40 1.64 4.68
CA GLN A 250 25.93 3.00 4.95
C GLN A 250 24.82 3.39 3.98
N GLY A 251 23.79 4.05 4.50
CA GLY A 251 22.68 4.47 3.68
C GLY A 251 21.44 4.79 4.47
N PHE A 252 20.35 4.98 3.73
CA PHE A 252 19.05 5.23 4.31
C PHE A 252 17.93 4.55 3.53
N LYS A 253 16.80 4.35 4.20
CA LYS A 253 15.49 4.14 3.59
C LYS A 253 14.57 5.27 4.01
N ALA A 254 13.73 5.72 3.08
CA ALA A 254 12.81 6.83 3.29
C ALA A 254 11.50 6.55 2.57
N ILE A 255 10.44 7.23 3.02
CA ILE A 255 9.12 7.20 2.37
C ILE A 255 8.75 8.63 2.03
N TYR A 256 8.19 8.83 0.84
CA TYR A 256 7.51 10.08 0.50
C TYR A 256 6.05 9.84 0.17
N ASN A 257 5.22 10.86 0.40
CA ASN A 257 3.79 10.83 0.11
C ASN A 257 3.35 12.11 -0.63
N VAL A 258 2.66 11.94 -1.75
CA VAL A 258 2.14 13.03 -2.59
C VAL A 258 0.68 13.33 -2.27
N MET A 259 0.42 14.51 -1.72
CA MET A 259 -0.91 14.98 -1.34
C MET A 259 -1.37 16.09 -2.28
N SER A 260 -2.55 15.93 -2.89
CA SER A 260 -3.15 16.92 -3.78
C SER A 260 -4.67 16.91 -3.70
N CYS A 261 -5.26 18.10 -3.82
CA CYS A 261 -6.71 18.29 -3.84
C CYS A 261 -7.33 17.81 -5.15
N SER A 262 -6.67 18.06 -6.27
CA SER A 262 -7.11 17.70 -7.63
C SER A 262 -7.37 16.20 -7.84
N ILE A 263 -6.77 15.34 -7.02
CA ILE A 263 -6.88 13.88 -7.08
C ILE A 263 -7.38 13.26 -5.77
N ASN A 264 -7.89 14.09 -4.85
CA ASN A 264 -8.47 13.65 -3.58
C ASN A 264 -7.51 12.80 -2.70
N THR A 265 -6.20 13.02 -2.81
CA THR A 265 -5.18 12.41 -1.91
C THR A 265 -4.85 13.29 -0.71
N CYS A 266 -5.39 14.51 -0.68
CA CYS A 266 -5.36 15.38 0.49
C CYS A 266 -6.27 14.83 1.61
N LYS A 267 -5.73 13.99 2.49
CA LYS A 267 -6.47 13.38 3.59
C LYS A 267 -6.24 14.13 4.91
N ARG A 268 -7.13 13.90 5.89
CA ARG A 268 -7.00 14.47 7.24
C ARG A 268 -5.63 14.13 7.84
N PRO A 269 -4.97 15.04 8.59
CA PRO A 269 -5.54 16.27 9.16
C PRO A 269 -5.55 17.48 8.21
N TYR A 270 -4.98 17.37 7.01
CA TYR A 270 -5.03 18.44 6.02
C TYR A 270 -6.45 18.66 5.52
N VAL A 271 -6.72 19.89 5.10
CA VAL A 271 -7.95 20.30 4.45
C VAL A 271 -7.64 20.94 3.11
N CYS A 272 -8.47 20.69 2.11
CA CYS A 272 -8.34 21.33 0.82
C CYS A 272 -8.88 22.75 0.87
N HIS A 273 -8.03 23.71 0.52
CA HIS A 273 -8.40 25.12 0.39
C HIS A 273 -7.75 25.70 -0.86
N ALA A 274 -8.56 26.15 -1.82
CA ALA A 274 -8.09 26.73 -3.09
C ALA A 274 -7.06 25.84 -3.83
N ASP A 275 -7.39 24.55 -4.01
CA ASP A 275 -6.55 23.52 -4.65
C ASP A 275 -5.18 23.28 -3.96
N LYS A 276 -5.05 23.68 -2.69
CA LYS A 276 -3.87 23.40 -1.87
C LYS A 276 -4.24 22.63 -0.61
N CYS A 277 -3.40 21.65 -0.26
CA CYS A 277 -3.45 21.01 1.04
C CYS A 277 -2.93 21.97 2.10
N VAL A 278 -3.77 22.35 3.05
CA VAL A 278 -3.39 23.26 4.14
C VAL A 278 -3.77 22.67 5.48
N CYS A 279 -3.09 23.12 6.53
CA CYS A 279 -3.47 22.76 7.88
C CYS A 279 -4.71 23.53 8.32
N PRO A 280 -5.54 22.94 9.21
CA PRO A 280 -6.66 23.66 9.80
C PRO A 280 -6.15 24.86 10.59
N LYS A 281 -7.01 25.85 10.78
CA LYS A 281 -6.66 27.10 11.48
C LYS A 281 -6.06 26.79 12.86
N GLY A 282 -4.93 27.43 13.16
CA GLY A 282 -4.20 27.24 14.41
C GLY A 282 -3.21 26.07 14.40
N PHE A 283 -3.01 25.41 13.26
CA PHE A 283 -2.03 24.33 13.09
C PHE A 283 -1.10 24.57 11.90
N ALA A 284 0.11 24.05 11.98
CA ALA A 284 1.16 24.14 10.98
C ALA A 284 2.08 22.91 11.00
N GLY A 285 3.06 22.91 10.09
CA GLY A 285 4.11 21.91 9.99
C GLY A 285 3.65 20.56 9.43
N PRO A 286 4.57 19.58 9.36
CA PRO A 286 4.27 18.24 8.91
C PRO A 286 3.17 17.58 9.73
N ARG A 287 2.25 16.91 9.04
CA ARG A 287 1.04 16.29 9.60
C ARG A 287 0.16 17.26 10.41
N CYS A 288 0.30 18.58 10.19
CA CYS A 288 -0.39 19.61 10.97
C CYS A 288 -0.24 19.44 12.49
N SER A 289 0.92 18.95 12.92
CA SER A 289 1.20 18.57 14.30
C SER A 289 1.60 19.75 15.20
N LEU A 290 2.00 20.88 14.61
CA LEU A 290 2.44 22.05 15.36
C LEU A 290 1.27 22.98 15.61
N LYS A 291 0.99 23.30 16.87
CA LYS A 291 -0.02 24.32 17.24
C LYS A 291 0.60 25.71 17.11
N ILE A 292 -0.09 26.61 16.40
CA ILE A 292 0.27 28.02 16.29
C ILE A 292 -0.29 28.73 17.53
N CYS A 293 0.59 29.44 18.24
CA CYS A 293 0.25 30.25 19.41
C CYS A 293 -0.08 31.70 19.01
#